data_AF-A0A1G3LPK1-F1
#
_entry.id   AF-A0A1G3LPK1-F1
#
_cell.length_a   1.000
_cell.length_b   1.000
_cell.length_c   1.000
_cell.angle_alpha   90.00
_cell.angle_beta   90.00
_cell.angle_gamma   90.00
#
_symmetry.space_group_name_H-M   'P 1'
#
loop_
_entity.id
_entity.type
_entity.pdbx_description
1 polymer ?
#
loop_
_entity_poly.entity_id
_entity_poly.type
_entity_poly.pdbx_seq_one_letter_code
_entity_poly.pdbx_strand_id
1 'polypeptide(L)'
;MLDITVLAPENSGIAAVAGIKAELMAALDKAGSGSTILLDISKTKRADSSLAQLIIAFERDAAAKGCKSVIRESESRHSLLTMFCCDSIEGSNAEVRHER
;
A
#
# COMPACT_ATOMS: atom_id res chain seq x y z
N MET A 1 20.10 4.18 15.13
CA MET A 1 18.83 3.57 14.69
C MET A 1 18.01 4.69 14.07
N LEU A 2 17.70 4.58 12.78
CA LEU A 2 16.94 5.59 12.05
C LEU A 2 15.53 5.03 11.81
N ASP A 3 14.52 5.76 12.28
CA ASP A 3 13.12 5.49 11.96
C ASP A 3 12.73 6.40 10.81
N ILE A 4 12.66 5.85 9.60
CA ILE A 4 12.30 6.61 8.38
C ILE A 4 10.83 6.38 8.10
N THR A 5 10.06 7.46 7.98
CA THR A 5 8.63 7.40 7.64
C THR A 5 8.41 7.91 6.22
N VAL A 6 7.73 7.11 5.41
CA VAL A 6 7.23 7.49 4.08
C VAL A 6 5.70 7.59 4.17
N LEU A 7 5.15 8.71 3.68
CA LEU A 7 3.72 8.98 3.74
C LEU A 7 3.08 8.69 2.39
N ALA A 8 2.09 7.81 2.36
CA ALA A 8 1.26 7.66 1.17
C ALA A 8 0.23 8.80 1.09
N PRO A 9 -0.02 9.36 -0.12
CA PRO A 9 -1.02 10.38 -0.34
C PRO A 9 -2.45 9.84 -0.18
N GLU A 10 -3.45 10.73 -0.21
CA GLU A 10 -4.86 10.33 -0.13
C GLU A 10 -5.31 9.44 -1.30
N ASN A 11 -4.76 9.68 -2.50
CA ASN A 11 -5.03 8.90 -3.71
C ASN A 11 -3.73 8.22 -4.15
N SER A 12 -3.62 6.93 -3.87
CA SER A 12 -2.44 6.11 -4.14
C SER A 12 -2.69 5.17 -5.32
N GLY A 13 -3.04 5.73 -6.47
CA GLY A 13 -3.06 4.99 -7.75
C GLY A 13 -1.68 4.97 -8.42
N ILE A 14 -1.57 4.29 -9.56
CA ILE A 14 -0.30 4.08 -10.32
C ILE A 14 0.66 5.29 -10.35
N ALA A 15 0.15 6.51 -10.64
CA ALA A 15 0.99 7.70 -10.72
C ALA A 15 1.62 8.10 -9.37
N ALA A 16 0.87 7.95 -8.28
CA ALA A 16 1.35 8.24 -6.93
C ALA A 16 2.29 7.14 -6.42
N VAL A 17 2.02 5.88 -6.76
CA VAL A 17 2.82 4.72 -6.37
C VAL A 17 4.27 4.82 -6.85
N ALA A 18 4.51 5.39 -8.04
CA ALA A 18 5.87 5.63 -8.53
C ALA A 18 6.68 6.55 -7.60
N GLY A 19 6.05 7.60 -7.07
CA GLY A 19 6.67 8.51 -6.10
C GLY A 19 6.95 7.82 -4.76
N ILE A 20 5.97 7.09 -4.23
CA ILE A 20 6.12 6.33 -2.99
C ILE A 20 7.27 5.32 -3.13
N LYS A 21 7.36 4.62 -4.26
CA LYS A 21 8.46 3.69 -4.54
C LYS A 21 9.81 4.39 -4.50
N ALA A 22 9.96 5.55 -5.14
CA ALA A 22 11.21 6.30 -5.13
C ALA A 22 11.62 6.69 -3.70
N GLU A 23 10.66 7.15 -2.89
CA GLU A 23 10.89 7.49 -1.48
C GLU A 23 11.28 6.29 -0.63
N LEU A 24 10.61 5.14 -0.79
CA LEU A 24 10.93 3.91 -0.08
C LEU A 24 12.32 3.38 -0.45
N MET A 25 12.70 3.43 -1.73
CA MET A 25 14.04 3.04 -2.17
C MET A 25 15.10 3.97 -1.59
N ALA A 26 14.87 5.28 -1.62
CA ALA A 26 15.78 6.25 -1.00
C ALA A 26 15.89 6.06 0.52
N ALA A 27 14.80 5.68 1.19
CA ALA A 27 14.81 5.32 2.61
C ALA A 27 15.64 4.06 2.86
N LEU A 28 15.42 3.01 2.06
CA LEU A 28 16.17 1.75 2.12
C LEU A 28 17.67 1.95 1.85
N ASP A 29 18.05 2.88 0.99
CA ASP A 29 19.47 3.20 0.70
C ASP A 29 20.15 3.95 1.84
N LYS A 30 19.39 4.78 2.57
CA LYS A 30 19.89 5.51 3.75
C LYS A 30 19.88 4.66 5.02
N ALA A 31 18.99 3.66 5.08
CA ALA A 31 18.83 2.79 6.23
C ALA A 31 19.99 1.79 6.35
N GLY A 32 20.58 1.72 7.54
CA GLY A 32 21.50 0.63 7.90
C GLY A 32 20.73 -0.59 8.41
N SER A 33 21.38 -1.77 8.43
CA SER A 33 20.82 -2.99 9.01
C SER A 33 20.28 -2.74 10.44
N GLY A 34 19.11 -3.30 10.75
CA GLY A 34 18.39 -3.09 12.01
C GLY A 34 17.58 -1.79 12.09
N SER A 35 17.58 -0.95 11.05
CA SER A 35 16.71 0.24 11.00
C SER A 35 15.25 -0.13 10.74
N THR A 36 14.33 0.75 11.14
CA THR A 36 12.90 0.58 10.86
C THR A 36 12.46 1.57 9.80
N ILE A 37 11.74 1.09 8.78
CA ILE A 37 11.12 1.92 7.76
C ILE A 37 9.61 1.73 7.87
N LEU A 38 8.90 2.83 8.11
CA LEU A 38 7.45 2.87 8.25
C LEU A 38 6.83 3.46 6.98
N LEU A 39 5.94 2.70 6.34
CA LEU A 39 5.05 3.22 5.31
C LEU A 39 3.70 3.53 5.97
N ASP A 40 3.35 4.81 6.03
CA ASP A 40 2.08 5.28 6.59
C ASP A 40 1.05 5.44 5.47
N ILE A 41 0.07 4.54 5.44
CA ILE A 41 -1.08 4.59 4.53
C ILE A 41 -2.37 5.04 5.24
N SER A 42 -2.29 5.53 6.48
CA SER A 42 -3.46 5.90 7.27
C SER A 42 -4.30 7.03 6.64
N LYS A 43 -3.69 7.84 5.77
CA LYS A 43 -4.36 8.91 5.04
C LYS A 43 -4.84 8.50 3.64
N THR A 44 -4.49 7.30 3.18
CA THR A 44 -4.89 6.81 1.86
C THR A 44 -6.36 6.41 1.88
N LYS A 45 -7.17 7.05 1.04
CA LYS A 45 -8.61 6.80 0.87
C LYS A 45 -8.92 5.94 -0.35
N ARG A 46 -8.06 6.03 -1.37
CA ARG A 46 -8.16 5.25 -2.61
C ARG A 46 -6.80 4.67 -2.93
N ALA A 47 -6.77 3.37 -3.14
CA ALA A 47 -5.59 2.63 -3.58
C ALA A 47 -6.04 1.60 -4.61
N ASP A 48 -5.13 1.26 -5.52
CA ASP A 48 -5.31 0.16 -6.46
C ASP A 48 -4.33 -0.98 -6.15
N SER A 49 -4.35 -2.01 -6.98
CA SER A 49 -3.47 -3.16 -6.87
C SER A 49 -1.98 -2.80 -6.95
N SER A 50 -1.62 -1.65 -7.55
CA SER A 50 -0.22 -1.23 -7.66
C SER A 50 0.37 -0.82 -6.31
N LEU A 51 -0.42 -0.22 -5.42
CA LEU A 51 0.03 0.06 -4.05
C LEU A 51 0.25 -1.23 -3.27
N ALA A 52 -0.65 -2.19 -3.40
CA ALA A 52 -0.54 -3.47 -2.73
C ALA A 52 0.70 -4.26 -3.19
N GLN A 53 0.99 -4.24 -4.50
CA GLN A 53 2.21 -4.80 -5.06
C GLN A 53 3.47 -4.10 -4.55
N LEU A 54 3.43 -2.76 -4.42
CA LEU A 54 4.53 -1.99 -3.85
C LEU A 54 4.80 -2.37 -2.39
N ILE A 55 3.75 -2.54 -1.57
CA ILE A 55 3.89 -2.94 -0.16
C ILE A 55 4.61 -4.29 -0.06
N ILE A 56 4.19 -5.29 -0.85
CA ILE A 56 4.84 -6.61 -0.89
C ILE A 56 6.31 -6.49 -1.30
N ALA A 57 6.59 -5.71 -2.35
CA ALA A 57 7.96 -5.51 -2.82
C ALA A 57 8.83 -4.83 -1.74
N PHE A 58 8.30 -3.80 -1.09
CA PHE A 58 8.97 -3.08 -0.02
C PHE A 58 9.33 -3.98 1.16
N GLU A 59 8.40 -4.82 1.64
CA GLU A 59 8.67 -5.74 2.74
C GLU A 59 9.80 -6.73 2.39
N ARG A 60 9.82 -7.23 1.15
CA ARG A 60 10.87 -8.12 0.66
C ARG A 60 12.23 -7.42 0.57
N ASP A 61 12.25 -6.20 0.05
CA ASP A 61 13.48 -5.41 -0.10
C ASP A 61 14.04 -4.98 1.27
N ALA A 62 13.16 -4.61 2.21
CA ALA A 62 13.54 -4.32 3.59
C ALA A 62 14.16 -5.54 4.28
N ALA A 63 13.53 -6.72 4.16
CA ALA A 63 14.05 -7.96 4.71
C ALA A 63 15.41 -8.33 4.11
N ALA A 64 15.58 -8.17 2.79
CA ALA A 64 16.85 -8.43 2.11
C ALA A 64 17.99 -7.51 2.59
N LYS A 65 17.67 -6.27 2.99
CA LYS A 65 18.62 -5.32 3.60
C LYS A 65 18.77 -5.47 5.12
N GLY A 66 18.08 -6.42 5.75
CA GLY A 66 18.08 -6.57 7.21
C GLY A 66 17.40 -5.42 7.96
N CYS A 67 16.52 -4.67 7.29
CA CYS A 67 15.70 -3.64 7.87
C CYS A 67 14.34 -4.21 8.32
N LYS A 68 13.71 -3.55 9.29
CA LYS A 68 12.33 -3.84 9.69
C LYS A 68 11.38 -2.97 8.88
N SER A 69 10.44 -3.58 8.16
CA SER A 69 9.31 -2.87 7.55
C SER A 69 8.14 -2.78 8.54
N VAL A 70 7.44 -1.65 8.54
CA VAL A 70 6.17 -1.47 9.27
C VAL A 70 5.18 -0.78 8.35
N ILE A 71 3.99 -1.35 8.21
CA ILE A 71 2.88 -0.72 7.51
C ILE A 71 1.92 -0.17 8.55
N ARG A 72 1.67 1.14 8.54
CA ARG A 72 0.66 1.77 9.39
C ARG A 72 -0.58 2.04 8.57
N GLU A 73 -1.68 1.43 8.97
CA GLU A 73 -3.00 1.60 8.38
C GLU A 73 -3.92 2.33 9.38
N SER A 74 -4.96 3.00 8.88
CA SER A 74 -6.03 3.50 9.75
C SER A 74 -6.94 2.34 10.13
N GLU A 75 -7.36 2.23 11.40
CA GLU A 75 -8.28 1.18 11.87
C GLU A 75 -9.62 1.16 11.11
N SER A 76 -9.91 2.23 10.37
CA SER A 76 -11.11 2.40 9.57
C SER A 76 -10.87 2.02 8.10
N ARG A 77 -11.22 0.77 7.74
CA ARG A 77 -11.73 0.35 6.41
C ARG A 77 -10.78 0.11 5.22
N HIS A 78 -9.49 -0.14 5.40
CA HIS A 78 -8.65 -0.59 4.27
C HIS A 78 -7.79 -1.79 4.67
N SER A 79 -8.38 -2.98 4.78
CA SER A 79 -7.53 -4.17 4.79
C SER A 79 -6.85 -4.25 3.42
N LEU A 80 -5.57 -4.59 3.37
CA LEU A 80 -4.84 -4.83 2.11
C LEU A 80 -5.64 -5.72 1.13
N LEU A 81 -6.47 -6.62 1.65
CA LEU A 81 -7.42 -7.45 0.90
C LEU A 81 -8.36 -6.61 0.00
N THR A 82 -8.87 -5.48 0.48
CA THR A 82 -9.70 -4.56 -0.32
C THR A 82 -8.94 -3.91 -1.47
N MET A 83 -7.62 -3.71 -1.35
CA MET A 83 -6.78 -3.18 -2.43
C MET A 83 -6.48 -4.23 -3.51
N PHE A 84 -6.52 -5.52 -3.17
CA PHE A 84 -6.41 -6.62 -4.13
C PHE A 84 -7.73 -6.90 -4.87
N CYS A 85 -8.88 -6.42 -4.36
CA CYS A 85 -10.21 -6.77 -4.85
C CYS A 85 -10.87 -5.71 -5.76
N CYS A 86 -10.11 -4.97 -6.57
CA CYS A 86 -10.70 -4.05 -7.56
C CYS A 86 -11.48 -4.75 -8.71
N ASP A 87 -11.55 -6.09 -8.73
CA ASP A 87 -12.46 -6.87 -9.59
C ASP A 87 -13.81 -7.18 -8.93
N SER A 88 -14.03 -6.77 -7.68
CA SER A 88 -15.36 -6.89 -7.06
C SER A 88 -16.28 -5.87 -7.70
N ILE A 89 -17.14 -6.34 -8.60
CA ILE A 89 -18.26 -5.61 -9.20
C ILE A 89 -19.13 -5.03 -8.06
N GLU A 90 -18.88 -3.79 -7.66
CA GLU A 90 -19.89 -3.01 -6.93
C GLU A 90 -20.96 -2.59 -7.93
N GLY A 91 -22.03 -3.37 -7.99
CA GLY A 91 -23.28 -3.00 -8.65
C GLY A 91 -23.55 -3.75 -9.94
N SER A 92 -24.20 -4.90 -9.83
CA SER A 92 -25.31 -5.17 -10.73
C SER A 92 -26.53 -5.49 -9.90
N ASN A 93 -27.26 -4.44 -9.53
CA ASN A 93 -28.69 -4.52 -9.27
C ASN A 93 -29.38 -4.86 -10.60
N ALA A 94 -29.11 -6.05 -11.14
CA ALA A 94 -29.93 -6.61 -12.19
C ALA A 94 -31.19 -7.11 -11.49
N GLU A 95 -32.21 -6.27 -11.43
CA GLU A 95 -33.59 -6.75 -11.33
C GLU A 95 -33.76 -7.85 -12.36
N VAL A 96 -33.77 -9.10 -11.91
CA VAL A 96 -34.21 -10.22 -12.72
C VAL A 96 -35.71 -10.05 -12.89
N ARG A 97 -36.12 -9.31 -13.93
CA ARG A 97 -37.48 -9.37 -14.45
C ARG A 97 -37.69 -10.78 -14.99
N HIS A 98 -38.32 -11.62 -14.19
CA HIS A 98 -38.94 -12.84 -14.68
C HIS A 98 -40.15 -12.45 -15.54
N GLU A 99 -39.91 -12.29 -16.85
CA GLU A 99 -40.97 -12.51 -17.83
C GLU A 99 -41.04 -14.01 -18.11
N ARG A 100 -42.07 -14.66 -17.57
CA ARG A 100 -42.85 -15.72 -18.22
C ARG A 100 -44.06 -16.10 -17.35
#